data_AF-A0A7W5C7T4-F1
#
_entry.id   AF-A0A7W5C7T4-F1
#
_cell.length_a   1.000
_cell.length_b   1.000
_cell.length_c   1.000
_cell.angle_alpha   90.00
_cell.angle_beta   90.00
_cell.angle_gamma   90.00
#
_symmetry.space_group_name_H-M   'P 1'
#
loop_
_entity.id
_entity.type
_entity.pdbx_description
1 polymer ?
#
loop_
_entity_poly.entity_id
_entity_poly.type
_entity_poly.pdbx_seq_one_letter_code
_entity_poly.pdbx_strand_id
1 'polypeptide(L)' 'MKPYNEAEITTYMLKETQKTGKKISASIYEYNGHIIGGNGQLEEWLPGVFSLKDKERLISEGTISK' A
#
# COMPACT_ATOMS: atom_id res chain seq x y z
N MET A 1 10.59 -11.90 30.06
CA MET A 1 10.03 -11.16 28.91
C MET A 1 9.40 -12.18 27.98
N LYS A 2 8.16 -11.95 27.51
CA LYS A 2 7.59 -12.73 26.40
C LYS A 2 8.31 -12.31 25.11
N PRO A 3 8.59 -13.21 24.15
CA PRO A 3 9.12 -12.79 22.86
C PRO A 3 8.13 -11.82 22.22
N TYR A 4 8.64 -10.67 21.78
CA TYR A 4 7.88 -9.75 20.95
C TYR A 4 7.73 -10.46 19.61
N ASN A 5 6.51 -10.86 19.25
CA ASN A 5 6.28 -11.44 17.93
C ASN A 5 6.26 -10.28 16.94
N GLU A 6 7.35 -10.12 16.20
CA GLU A 6 7.52 -9.04 15.23
C GLU A 6 6.64 -9.30 14.01
N ALA A 7 5.83 -8.31 13.64
CA ALA A 7 5.19 -8.29 12.34
C ALA A 7 6.22 -7.81 11.31
N GLU A 8 6.34 -8.55 10.21
CA GLU A 8 7.20 -8.17 9.10
C GLU A 8 6.43 -7.22 8.18
N ILE A 9 7.12 -6.17 7.71
CA ILE A 9 6.57 -5.19 6.79
C ILE A 9 7.41 -5.20 5.53
N THR A 10 6.80 -5.59 4.42
CA THR A 10 7.45 -5.52 3.10
C THR A 10 6.79 -4.44 2.26
N THR A 11 7.60 -3.49 1.79
CA THR A 11 7.12 -2.38 0.94
C THR A 11 7.55 -2.58 -0.51
N TYR A 12 6.58 -2.59 -1.40
CA TYR A 12 6.77 -2.71 -2.84
C TYR A 12 6.52 -1.38 -3.52
N MET A 13 7.34 -1.05 -4.51
CA MET A 13 7.03 0.02 -5.46
C MET A 13 6.17 -0.57 -6.57
N LEU A 14 5.01 0.02 -6.81
CA LEU A 14 4.09 -0.47 -7.84
C LEU A 14 4.54 -0.01 -9.23
N LYS A 15 4.10 -0.74 -10.26
CA LYS A 15 4.32 -0.36 -11.66
C LYS A 15 3.44 0.81 -12.06
N GLU A 16 2.24 0.83 -11.52
CA GLU A 16 1.29 1.93 -11.67
C GLU A 16 1.81 3.21 -10.99
N THR A 17 1.40 4.34 -11.54
CA THR A 17 1.76 5.66 -11.02
C THR A 17 0.50 6.46 -10.68
N GLN A 18 0.62 7.50 -9.87
CA GLN A 18 -0.45 8.48 -9.72
C GLN A 18 -0.65 9.19 -11.07
N LYS A 19 -1.82 9.77 -11.31
CA LYS A 19 -2.09 10.54 -12.55
C LYS A 19 -1.08 11.63 -12.85
N THR A 20 -0.38 12.11 -11.83
CA THR A 20 0.67 13.14 -11.87
C THR A 20 2.06 12.57 -12.23
N GLY A 21 2.17 11.25 -12.42
CA GLY A 21 3.42 10.53 -12.66
C GLY A 21 4.20 10.17 -11.39
N LYS A 22 3.66 10.49 -10.20
CA LYS A 22 4.29 10.16 -8.92
C LYS A 22 4.18 8.67 -8.60
N LYS A 23 5.13 8.18 -7.83
CA LYS A 23 5.20 6.75 -7.48
C LYS A 23 4.10 6.38 -6.50
N ILE A 24 3.76 5.09 -6.51
CA ILE A 24 2.85 4.46 -5.55
C ILE A 24 3.62 3.33 -4.89
N SER A 25 3.49 3.21 -3.57
CA SER A 25 4.00 2.04 -2.84
C SER A 25 2.86 1.27 -2.18
N ALA A 26 3.11 -0.01 -1.91
CA ALA A 26 2.22 -0.88 -1.14
C ALA A 26 3.02 -1.55 -0.04
N SER A 27 2.56 -1.42 1.20
CA SER A 27 3.12 -2.13 2.34
C SER A 27 2.24 -3.34 2.65
N ILE A 28 2.85 -4.52 2.76
CA ILE A 28 2.21 -5.77 3.18
C ILE A 28 2.68 -6.09 4.59
N TYR A 29 1.73 -6.40 5.47
CA TYR A 29 1.97 -6.76 6.86
C TYR A 29 1.81 -8.26 7.02
N GLU A 30 2.85 -8.92 7.52
CA GLU A 30 2.91 -10.35 7.72
C GLU A 30 3.18 -10.69 9.19
N TYR A 31 2.55 -11.75 9.68
CA TYR A 31 2.72 -12.25 11.04
C TYR A 31 2.68 -13.77 11.01
N ASN A 32 3.73 -14.43 11.50
CA ASN A 32 3.89 -15.88 11.45
C ASN A 32 3.70 -16.47 10.04
N GLY A 33 4.20 -15.79 9.00
CA GLY A 33 4.06 -16.21 7.59
C GLY A 33 2.65 -16.02 7.01
N HIS A 34 1.75 -15.33 7.72
CA HIS A 34 0.41 -14.99 7.24
C HIS A 34 0.29 -13.49 6.98
N ILE A 35 -0.21 -13.12 5.81
CA ILE A 35 -0.58 -11.73 5.53
C ILE A 35 -1.77 -11.33 6.41
N ILE A 36 -1.58 -10.33 7.25
CA ILE A 36 -2.60 -9.79 8.16
C ILE A 36 -3.17 -8.46 7.69
N GLY A 37 -2.56 -7.84 6.68
CA GLY A 37 -3.09 -6.62 6.07
C GLY A 37 -2.10 -5.94 5.15
N GLY A 38 -2.46 -4.72 4.76
CA GLY A 38 -1.60 -3.86 3.96
C GLY A 38 -2.29 -2.56 3.61
N ASN A 39 -1.50 -1.59 3.20
CA ASN A 39 -1.99 -0.33 2.67
C ASN A 39 -1.15 0.11 1.47
N GLY A 40 -1.72 0.97 0.66
CA GLY A 40 -0.98 1.70 -0.36
C GLY A 40 -0.71 3.13 0.07
N GLN A 41 0.33 3.73 -0.51
CA GLN A 41 0.71 5.11 -0.30
C GLN A 41 0.67 5.88 -1.63
N LEU A 42 -0.03 7.01 -1.62
CA LEU A 42 -0.04 8.04 -2.65
C LEU A 42 0.76 9.24 -2.11
N GLU A 43 1.86 9.60 -2.76
CA GLU A 43 2.76 10.69 -2.33
C GLU A 43 2.06 12.06 -2.21
N GLU A 44 0.98 12.31 -2.96
CA GLU A 44 0.35 13.64 -3.03
C GLU A 44 -0.89 13.81 -2.14
N TRP A 45 -1.28 12.77 -1.40
CA TRP A 45 -2.49 12.79 -0.56
C TRP A 45 -2.13 12.93 0.93
N LEU A 46 -3.04 13.52 1.72
CA LEU A 46 -2.93 13.64 3.17
C LEU A 46 -4.27 13.29 3.87
N PRO A 47 -4.36 12.17 4.62
CA PRO A 47 -3.34 11.12 4.70
C PRO A 47 -3.19 10.41 3.36
N GLY A 48 -1.95 10.16 2.93
CA GLY A 48 -1.65 9.51 1.65
C GLY A 48 -1.90 8.01 1.62
N VAL A 49 -2.61 7.48 2.61
CA VAL A 49 -2.78 6.05 2.81
C VAL A 49 -4.12 5.61 2.21
N PHE A 50 -4.13 4.51 1.47
CA PHE A 50 -5.36 3.90 0.96
C PHE A 50 -5.39 2.39 1.24
N SER A 51 -6.60 1.84 1.31
CA SER A 51 -6.81 0.39 1.39
C SER A 51 -6.40 -0.27 0.08
N LEU A 52 -5.61 -1.35 0.11
CA LEU A 52 -5.26 -2.09 -1.11
C LEU A 52 -6.51 -2.63 -1.85
N LYS A 53 -7.64 -2.80 -1.15
CA LYS A 53 -8.93 -3.19 -1.75
C LYS A 53 -9.56 -2.10 -2.63
N ASP A 54 -9.15 -0.85 -2.44
CA ASP A 54 -9.70 0.30 -3.16
C ASP A 54 -8.95 0.58 -4.48
N LYS A 55 -7.94 -0.21 -4.84
CA LYS A 55 -7.09 0.03 -6.02
C LYS A 55 -7.91 0.20 -7.30
N GLU A 56 -8.85 -0.71 -7.58
CA GLU A 56 -9.67 -0.63 -8.80
C GLU A 56 -10.58 0.60 -8.80
N ARG A 57 -11.13 0.98 -7.63
CA ARG A 57 -11.89 2.22 -7.48
C ARG A 57 -11.01 3.43 -7.79
N LEU A 58 -9.79 3.50 -7.24
CA LEU A 58 -8.86 4.61 -7.46
C LEU A 58 -8.37 4.72 -8.92
N ILE A 59 -8.26 3.59 -9.62
CA ILE A 59 -8.02 3.56 -11.07
C ILE A 59 -9.25 4.13 -11.81
N SER A 60 -10.46 3.68 -11.45
CA SER A 60 -11.70 4.15 -12.09
C SER A 60 -11.95 5.66 -11.89
N GLU A 61 -11.53 6.20 -10.75
CA GLU A 61 -11.63 7.63 -10.42
C GLU A 61 -10.50 8.47 -11.07
N GLY A 62 -9.55 7.83 -11.75
CA GLY A 62 -8.41 8.50 -12.39
C GLY A 62 -7.36 9.02 -11.41
N THR A 63 -7.33 8.51 -10.17
CA THR A 63 -6.27 8.82 -9.20
C THR A 63 -4.99 8.05 -9.54
N ILE A 64 -5.13 6.79 -9.94
CA ILE A 64 -4.03 5.89 -10.36
C ILE A 64 -4.09 5.70 -11.88
N SER A 65 -2.94 5.83 -12.54
CA SER A 65 -2.73 5.46 -13.94
C SER A 65 -2.11 4.08 -14.04
N LYS A 66 -2.66 3.26 -14.95
CA LYS A 66 -2.03 2.01 -15.39
C LYS A 66 -0.82 2.28 -16.28
#